data_AF-A0A2E7JVI8-F1
#
_entry.id   AF-A0A2E7JVI8-F1
#
_cell.length_a   1.000
_cell.length_b   1.000
_cell.length_c   1.000
_cell.angle_alpha   90.00
_cell.angle_beta   90.00
_cell.angle_gamma   90.00
#
_symmetry.space_group_name_H-M   'P 1'
#
loop_
_entity.id
_entity.type
_entity.pdbx_description
1 polymer ?
#
loop_
_entity_poly.entity_id
_entity_poly.type
_entity_poly.pdbx_seq_one_letter_code
_entity_poly.pdbx_strand_id
1 'polypeptide(L)'
;GATDIVGGGSLSTDGGHYTVAELRHLRQRVEATGLRLAVVSGPPEQHTYKVKLGLPGRDEQIDNWCTHIRNIGAAGIPAVCYFHSLRSHYGNYGLRTDRAMPGRGGAAFTAFDYDAVRDAGAEYWYAPVSASAPADDEQIWDSLAYFLKTVVPVAEEAGGKLALHADDPPISPIGGVARVLRSHEAMHRATAIVPSDSNGVTLCTGTFGAMPEDVCDAIRDFGRRGKIHHIHFRNVTGAVPRFAETFVGEGHVACWRRCGPSLRPV
;
A
#
# COMPACT_ATOMS: atom_id res chain seq x y z
N GLY A 1 -4.79 20.19 -12.23
CA GLY A 1 -6.18 19.76 -12.45
C GLY A 1 -6.41 18.36 -11.92
N ALA A 2 -6.12 18.12 -10.63
CA ALA A 2 -6.64 16.93 -9.97
C ALA A 2 -8.14 17.12 -9.74
N THR A 3 -8.93 16.05 -9.84
CA THR A 3 -10.38 16.03 -9.58
C THR A 3 -10.74 15.31 -8.29
N ASP A 4 -9.80 14.50 -7.79
CA ASP A 4 -10.00 13.57 -6.68
C ASP A 4 -8.84 13.66 -5.68
N ILE A 5 -9.14 13.35 -4.42
CA ILE A 5 -8.20 13.38 -3.29
C ILE A 5 -8.11 11.99 -2.64
N VAL A 6 -6.88 11.64 -2.25
CA VAL A 6 -6.59 10.57 -1.30
C VAL A 6 -6.39 11.19 0.09
N GLY A 7 -7.10 10.72 1.10
CA GLY A 7 -7.10 11.33 2.44
C GLY A 7 -7.05 10.35 3.61
N GLY A 8 -7.47 10.81 4.78
CA GLY A 8 -7.66 10.00 6.00
C GLY A 8 -6.51 10.02 7.00
N GLY A 9 -5.26 10.22 6.55
CA GLY A 9 -4.06 10.08 7.39
C GLY A 9 -3.91 11.01 8.61
N SER A 10 -4.82 11.98 8.79
CA SER A 10 -4.81 12.93 9.91
C SER A 10 -6.04 12.80 10.84
N LEU A 11 -6.92 11.83 10.61
CA LEU A 11 -8.10 11.60 11.45
C LEU A 11 -7.71 10.86 12.74
N SER A 12 -8.48 11.06 13.81
CA SER A 12 -8.23 10.35 15.07
C SER A 12 -8.41 8.84 14.86
N THR A 13 -7.59 8.06 15.55
CA THR A 13 -7.72 6.61 15.61
C THR A 13 -7.74 6.10 17.04
N ASP A 14 -8.13 6.92 18.01
CA ASP A 14 -8.10 6.53 19.42
C ASP A 14 -8.92 5.24 19.71
N GLY A 15 -9.94 4.97 18.89
CA GLY A 15 -10.73 3.73 18.90
C GLY A 15 -10.29 2.65 17.90
N GLY A 16 -9.14 2.79 17.24
CA GLY A 16 -8.64 1.87 16.21
C GLY A 16 -9.32 1.97 14.84
N HIS A 17 -10.29 2.87 14.68
CA HIS A 17 -11.02 3.09 13.44
C HIS A 17 -11.42 4.57 13.29
N TYR A 18 -11.76 4.99 12.07
CA TYR A 18 -12.34 6.31 11.82
C TYR A 18 -13.84 6.27 12.04
N THR A 19 -14.41 7.32 12.65
CA THR A 19 -15.87 7.42 12.81
C THR A 19 -16.54 7.90 11.52
N VAL A 20 -17.82 7.57 11.33
CA VAL A 20 -18.61 8.07 10.20
C VAL A 20 -18.66 9.60 10.18
N ALA A 21 -18.72 10.25 11.34
CA ALA A 21 -18.79 11.70 11.46
C ALA A 21 -17.51 12.36 10.95
N GLU A 22 -16.34 11.88 11.36
CA GLU A 22 -15.04 12.37 10.89
C GLU A 22 -14.87 12.17 9.37
N LEU A 23 -15.25 11.00 8.86
CA LEU A 23 -15.17 10.68 7.43
C LEU A 23 -16.10 11.58 6.61
N ARG A 24 -17.33 11.80 7.06
CA ARG A 24 -18.28 12.73 6.39
C ARG A 24 -17.77 14.16 6.44
N HIS A 25 -17.21 14.60 7.57
CA HIS A 25 -16.63 15.93 7.69
C HIS A 25 -15.44 16.11 6.74
N LEU A 26 -14.54 15.13 6.66
CA LEU A 26 -13.43 15.13 5.70
C LEU A 26 -13.96 15.20 4.26
N ARG A 27 -14.96 14.38 3.91
CA ARG A 27 -15.57 14.37 2.58
C ARG A 27 -16.17 15.73 2.23
N GLN A 28 -16.96 16.32 3.13
CA GLN A 28 -17.57 17.63 2.95
C GLN A 28 -16.54 18.73 2.73
N ARG A 29 -15.42 18.71 3.48
CA ARG A 29 -14.33 19.67 3.30
C ARG A 29 -13.67 19.55 1.93
N VAL A 30 -13.46 18.33 1.44
CA VAL A 30 -12.92 18.08 0.10
C VAL A 30 -13.91 18.53 -0.97
N GLU A 31 -15.19 18.13 -0.84
CA GLU A 31 -16.27 18.47 -1.79
C GLU A 31 -16.53 19.97 -1.87
N ALA A 32 -16.37 20.72 -0.76
CA ALA A 32 -16.47 22.18 -0.76
C ALA A 32 -15.42 22.88 -1.64
N THR A 33 -14.33 22.19 -2.01
CA THR A 33 -13.31 22.69 -2.95
C THR A 33 -13.59 22.32 -4.41
N GLY A 34 -14.69 21.61 -4.69
CA GLY A 34 -15.01 21.08 -6.01
C GLY A 34 -14.25 19.78 -6.37
N LEU A 35 -13.61 19.15 -5.39
CA LEU A 35 -12.90 17.87 -5.55
C LEU A 35 -13.70 16.73 -4.92
N ARG A 36 -13.40 15.48 -5.28
CA ARG A 36 -14.01 14.29 -4.66
C ARG A 36 -13.04 13.56 -3.74
N LEU A 37 -13.49 13.09 -2.58
CA LEU A 37 -12.70 12.17 -1.77
C LEU A 37 -12.85 10.74 -2.32
N ALA A 38 -11.84 10.24 -3.02
CA ALA A 38 -11.91 8.97 -3.73
C ALA A 38 -11.31 7.80 -2.93
N VAL A 39 -10.27 8.05 -2.16
CA VAL A 39 -9.59 6.99 -1.41
C VAL A 39 -9.24 7.50 -0.02
N VAL A 40 -9.36 6.64 0.97
CA VAL A 40 -8.76 6.88 2.28
C VAL A 40 -7.72 5.81 2.58
N SER A 41 -6.68 6.20 3.31
CA SER A 41 -5.69 5.23 3.80
C SER A 41 -6.23 4.52 5.05
N GLY A 42 -5.84 3.25 5.23
CA GLY A 42 -6.13 2.50 6.43
C GLY A 42 -5.55 3.11 7.72
N PRO A 43 -5.97 2.60 8.89
CA PRO A 43 -5.49 3.07 10.18
C PRO A 43 -3.96 2.92 10.34
N PRO A 44 -3.34 3.69 11.24
CA PRO A 44 -1.90 3.69 11.47
C PRO A 44 -1.43 2.39 12.15
N GLU A 45 -0.11 2.15 12.09
CA GLU A 45 0.56 0.89 12.46
C GLU A 45 0.16 0.34 13.84
N GLN A 46 -0.02 1.21 14.85
CA GLN A 46 -0.36 0.77 16.20
C GLN A 46 -1.68 0.01 16.29
N HIS A 47 -2.59 0.17 15.32
CA HIS A 47 -3.85 -0.55 15.24
C HIS A 47 -3.83 -1.71 14.23
N THR A 48 -2.70 -1.97 13.57
CA THR A 48 -2.63 -2.99 12.50
C THR A 48 -1.49 -3.99 12.67
N TYR A 49 -0.48 -3.69 13.50
CA TYR A 49 0.73 -4.52 13.58
C TYR A 49 0.47 -5.96 14.04
N LYS A 50 -0.50 -6.20 14.94
CA LYS A 50 -0.84 -7.55 15.41
C LYS A 50 -1.48 -8.36 14.30
N VAL A 51 -2.31 -7.72 13.47
CA VAL A 51 -2.88 -8.33 12.26
C VAL A 51 -1.76 -8.73 11.29
N LYS A 52 -0.82 -7.83 11.02
CA LYS A 52 0.28 -8.07 10.08
C LYS A 52 1.22 -9.18 10.53
N LEU A 53 1.50 -9.25 11.83
CA LEU A 53 2.41 -10.24 12.42
C LEU A 53 1.69 -11.49 12.95
N GLY A 54 0.36 -11.58 12.87
CA GLY A 54 -0.39 -12.72 13.39
C GLY A 54 -0.34 -12.91 14.92
N LEU A 55 -0.22 -11.83 15.69
CA LEU A 55 -0.01 -11.86 17.14
C LEU A 55 -1.33 -12.00 17.94
N PRO A 56 -1.25 -12.40 19.23
CA PRO A 56 -2.39 -12.30 20.15
C PRO A 56 -2.99 -10.88 20.19
N GLY A 57 -4.32 -10.80 20.12
CA GLY A 57 -5.06 -9.54 19.99
C GLY A 57 -5.21 -9.03 18.56
N ARG A 58 -4.82 -9.83 17.54
CA ARG A 58 -5.12 -9.51 16.13
C ARG A 58 -6.62 -9.44 15.85
N ASP A 59 -7.44 -10.24 16.52
CA ASP A 59 -8.88 -10.30 16.26
C ASP A 59 -9.57 -8.98 16.62
N GLU A 60 -9.20 -8.36 17.74
CA GLU A 60 -9.65 -7.01 18.11
C GLU A 60 -9.26 -5.96 17.05
N GLN A 61 -8.04 -6.03 16.52
CA GLN A 61 -7.61 -5.14 15.44
C GLN A 61 -8.36 -5.40 14.13
N ILE A 62 -8.73 -6.66 13.85
CA ILE A 62 -9.55 -7.04 12.70
C ILE A 62 -10.98 -6.53 12.86
N ASP A 63 -11.56 -6.60 14.05
CA ASP A 63 -12.90 -6.05 14.34
C ASP A 63 -12.92 -4.52 14.17
N ASN A 64 -11.86 -3.84 14.61
CA ASN A 64 -11.66 -2.42 14.36
C ASN A 64 -11.55 -2.13 12.85
N TRP A 65 -10.82 -2.95 12.09
CA TRP A 65 -10.77 -2.86 10.63
C TRP A 65 -12.13 -3.05 9.96
N CYS A 66 -12.91 -4.03 10.38
CA CYS A 66 -14.27 -4.25 9.89
C CYS A 66 -15.16 -3.02 10.16
N THR A 67 -15.07 -2.46 11.37
CA THR A 67 -15.78 -1.22 11.74
C THR A 67 -15.33 -0.05 10.88
N HIS A 68 -14.02 0.10 10.67
CA HIS A 68 -13.43 1.12 9.82
C HIS A 68 -13.98 1.05 8.38
N ILE A 69 -14.02 -0.15 7.79
CA ILE A 69 -14.54 -0.40 6.44
C ILE A 69 -16.03 -0.04 6.35
N ARG A 70 -16.85 -0.50 7.32
CA ARG A 70 -18.29 -0.16 7.36
C ARG A 70 -18.50 1.35 7.46
N ASN A 71 -17.70 2.04 8.27
CA ASN A 71 -17.80 3.48 8.45
C ASN A 71 -17.44 4.26 7.17
N ILE A 72 -16.45 3.79 6.43
CA ILE A 72 -16.06 4.35 5.12
C ILE A 72 -17.18 4.17 4.09
N GLY A 73 -17.77 2.98 4.02
CA GLY A 73 -18.94 2.73 3.17
C GLY A 73 -20.13 3.62 3.54
N ALA A 74 -20.44 3.74 4.84
CA ALA A 74 -21.51 4.61 5.35
C ALA A 74 -21.25 6.12 5.13
N ALA A 75 -19.99 6.51 4.94
CA ALA A 75 -19.58 7.85 4.54
C ALA A 75 -19.57 8.05 3.01
N GLY A 76 -19.85 7.00 2.22
CA GLY A 76 -19.91 7.05 0.76
C GLY A 76 -18.54 7.22 0.10
N ILE A 77 -17.47 6.73 0.73
CA ILE A 77 -16.10 6.79 0.19
C ILE A 77 -15.82 5.45 -0.51
N PRO A 78 -15.36 5.45 -1.78
CA PRO A 78 -15.43 4.25 -2.60
C PRO A 78 -14.30 3.24 -2.36
N ALA A 79 -13.13 3.67 -1.86
CA ALA A 79 -11.99 2.77 -1.71
C ALA A 79 -11.11 3.05 -0.48
N VAL A 80 -10.45 1.99 -0.01
CA VAL A 80 -9.45 2.02 1.06
C VAL A 80 -8.11 1.49 0.55
N CYS A 81 -7.07 2.31 0.61
CA CYS A 81 -5.70 1.89 0.36
C CYS A 81 -5.06 1.42 1.66
N TYR A 82 -4.41 0.26 1.65
CA TYR A 82 -3.77 -0.27 2.85
C TYR A 82 -2.51 -1.08 2.54
N PHE A 83 -1.73 -1.33 3.58
CA PHE A 83 -0.44 -2.02 3.52
C PHE A 83 -0.45 -3.19 4.49
N HIS A 84 0.12 -4.33 4.09
CA HIS A 84 0.47 -5.42 5.02
C HIS A 84 1.92 -5.35 5.49
N SER A 85 2.72 -4.44 4.89
CA SER A 85 4.08 -4.11 5.33
C SER A 85 4.11 -3.31 6.63
N LEU A 86 5.28 -3.29 7.28
CA LEU A 86 5.54 -2.59 8.53
C LEU A 86 6.27 -1.25 8.30
N ARG A 87 6.03 -0.28 9.19
CA ARG A 87 6.77 0.99 9.31
C ARG A 87 8.08 0.83 10.08
N SER A 88 9.11 1.56 9.67
CA SER A 88 10.44 1.52 10.32
C SER A 88 10.91 2.90 10.78
N HIS A 89 11.99 2.94 11.57
CA HIS A 89 12.67 4.19 11.95
C HIS A 89 13.13 5.02 10.74
N TYR A 90 13.31 4.36 9.60
CA TYR A 90 13.83 4.92 8.37
C TYR A 90 12.75 5.09 7.31
N GLY A 91 11.47 5.17 7.71
CA GLY A 91 10.39 5.55 6.81
C GLY A 91 8.99 5.11 7.23
N ASN A 92 8.01 5.61 6.48
CA ASN A 92 6.66 5.05 6.51
C ASN A 92 6.68 3.66 5.81
N TYR A 93 5.61 3.26 5.14
CA TYR A 93 5.57 1.97 4.44
C TYR A 93 6.51 1.85 3.22
N GLY A 94 7.01 2.98 2.70
CA GLY A 94 8.08 3.02 1.70
C GLY A 94 9.44 3.27 2.34
N LEU A 95 10.24 2.21 2.50
CA LEU A 95 11.51 2.27 3.23
C LEU A 95 12.63 2.82 2.35
N ARG A 96 13.39 3.80 2.84
CA ARG A 96 14.47 4.47 2.10
C ARG A 96 15.69 4.60 3.01
N THR A 97 16.87 4.30 2.46
CA THR A 97 18.16 4.41 3.16
C THR A 97 18.83 5.75 2.90
N ASP A 98 18.45 6.45 1.83
CA ASP A 98 18.85 7.82 1.53
C ASP A 98 17.61 8.66 1.21
N ARG A 99 17.58 9.90 1.71
CA ARG A 99 16.50 10.88 1.50
C ARG A 99 16.96 12.20 0.86
N ALA A 100 18.25 12.32 0.59
CA ALA A 100 18.88 13.53 0.08
C ALA A 100 19.76 13.25 -1.14
N MET A 101 19.51 12.14 -1.84
CA MET A 101 20.22 11.79 -3.06
C MET A 101 20.03 12.92 -4.10
N PRO A 102 21.10 13.50 -4.66
CA PRO A 102 20.97 14.55 -5.66
C PRO A 102 20.29 14.03 -6.93
N GLY A 103 19.22 14.70 -7.34
CA GLY A 103 18.45 14.46 -8.56
C GLY A 103 18.62 15.57 -9.60
N ARG A 104 17.91 15.44 -10.72
CA ARG A 104 17.95 16.44 -11.80
C ARG A 104 17.58 17.82 -11.27
N GLY A 105 18.36 18.83 -11.65
CA GLY A 105 18.11 20.23 -11.29
C GLY A 105 18.29 20.53 -9.81
N GLY A 106 19.05 19.69 -9.07
CA GLY A 106 19.29 19.88 -7.64
C GLY A 106 18.13 19.42 -6.75
N ALA A 107 17.14 18.71 -7.30
CA ALA A 107 16.08 18.11 -6.50
C ALA A 107 16.63 17.03 -5.54
N ALA A 108 16.03 16.88 -4.36
CA ALA A 108 16.33 15.76 -3.48
C ALA A 108 15.47 14.55 -3.85
N PHE A 109 16.11 13.44 -4.18
CA PHE A 109 15.50 12.14 -4.39
C PHE A 109 15.70 11.26 -3.15
N THR A 110 14.86 10.24 -3.03
CA THR A 110 15.05 9.18 -2.03
C THR A 110 15.51 7.91 -2.70
N ALA A 111 16.37 7.15 -2.05
CA ALA A 111 16.90 5.90 -2.57
C ALA A 111 16.88 4.80 -1.51
N PHE A 112 17.00 3.57 -1.99
CA PHE A 112 17.06 2.37 -1.18
C PHE A 112 18.26 1.53 -1.60
N ASP A 113 19.03 1.07 -0.61
CA ASP A 113 20.11 0.11 -0.75
C ASP A 113 19.92 -1.01 0.26
N TYR A 114 19.66 -2.22 -0.22
CA TYR A 114 19.45 -3.38 0.64
C TYR A 114 20.69 -3.72 1.48
N ASP A 115 21.90 -3.54 0.95
CA ASP A 115 23.12 -3.90 1.67
C ASP A 115 23.31 -3.04 2.94
N ALA A 116 22.72 -1.84 2.98
CA ALA A 116 22.74 -0.98 4.16
C ALA A 116 21.82 -1.46 5.29
N VAL A 117 20.89 -2.38 5.03
CA VAL A 117 19.88 -2.86 5.99
C VAL A 117 19.76 -4.38 6.10
N ARG A 118 20.51 -5.14 5.29
CA ARG A 118 20.41 -6.60 5.21
C ARG A 118 20.69 -7.30 6.55
N ASP A 119 21.58 -6.70 7.35
CA ASP A 119 22.03 -7.23 8.64
C ASP A 119 21.28 -6.57 9.82
N ALA A 120 20.28 -5.74 9.53
CA ALA A 120 19.48 -5.09 10.57
C ALA A 120 18.58 -6.12 11.27
N GLY A 121 18.50 -6.01 12.60
CA GLY A 121 17.62 -6.80 13.44
C GLY A 121 16.28 -6.13 13.71
N ALA A 122 15.62 -6.57 14.78
CA ALA A 122 14.31 -6.08 15.19
C ALA A 122 14.29 -4.56 15.50
N GLU A 123 15.45 -4.00 15.89
CA GLU A 123 15.66 -2.57 16.14
C GLU A 123 15.43 -1.68 14.91
N TYR A 124 15.34 -2.26 13.72
CA TYR A 124 14.95 -1.54 12.52
C TYR A 124 13.52 -0.96 12.63
N TRP A 125 12.65 -1.62 13.39
CA TRP A 125 11.23 -1.31 13.47
C TRP A 125 10.88 -0.40 14.65
N TYR A 126 9.90 0.50 14.46
CA TYR A 126 9.33 1.23 15.59
C TYR A 126 8.61 0.29 16.55
N ALA A 127 8.63 0.61 17.85
CA ALA A 127 7.69 0.00 18.79
C ALA A 127 6.23 0.24 18.30
N PRO A 128 5.33 -0.74 18.41
CA PRO A 128 5.47 -2.02 19.12
C PRO A 128 6.07 -3.17 18.29
N VAL A 129 6.36 -2.96 17.00
CA VAL A 129 6.79 -4.02 16.07
C VAL A 129 8.14 -4.63 16.45
N SER A 130 9.10 -3.81 16.88
CA SER A 130 10.43 -4.29 17.29
C SER A 130 10.42 -5.31 18.42
N ALA A 131 9.37 -5.33 19.26
CA ALA A 131 9.20 -6.33 20.32
C ALA A 131 8.59 -7.65 19.83
N SER A 132 8.22 -7.75 18.55
CA SER A 132 7.45 -8.88 17.99
C SER A 132 8.08 -9.51 16.75
N ALA A 133 9.25 -9.03 16.32
CA ALA A 133 10.09 -9.69 15.32
C ALA A 133 10.92 -10.83 15.98
N PRO A 134 11.40 -11.83 15.22
CA PRO A 134 11.25 -12.03 13.77
C PRO A 134 9.89 -12.64 13.36
N ALA A 135 9.56 -12.54 12.08
CA ALA A 135 8.40 -13.22 11.49
C ALA A 135 8.73 -13.65 10.04
N ASP A 136 8.48 -14.92 9.71
CA ASP A 136 8.86 -15.52 8.43
C ASP A 136 7.75 -15.42 7.36
N ASP A 137 8.06 -15.87 6.14
CA ASP A 137 7.12 -15.81 5.00
C ASP A 137 5.82 -16.58 5.28
N GLU A 138 5.86 -17.72 5.98
CA GLU A 138 4.67 -18.53 6.29
C GLU A 138 3.75 -17.77 7.24
N GLN A 139 4.31 -17.24 8.33
CA GLN A 139 3.56 -16.46 9.31
C GLN A 139 2.91 -15.21 8.69
N ILE A 140 3.63 -14.49 7.81
CA ILE A 140 3.09 -13.28 7.16
C ILE A 140 2.02 -13.64 6.10
N TRP A 141 2.17 -14.75 5.37
CA TRP A 141 1.14 -15.22 4.45
C TRP A 141 -0.12 -15.68 5.19
N ASP A 142 0.02 -16.40 6.30
CA ASP A 142 -1.09 -16.86 7.12
C ASP A 142 -1.82 -15.70 7.76
N SER A 143 -1.09 -14.71 8.26
CA SER A 143 -1.69 -13.49 8.84
C SER A 143 -2.46 -12.69 7.79
N LEU A 144 -1.91 -12.53 6.58
CA LEU A 144 -2.58 -11.88 5.46
C LEU A 144 -3.83 -12.65 5.05
N ALA A 145 -3.75 -13.98 4.94
CA ALA A 145 -4.88 -14.80 4.56
C ALA A 145 -6.00 -14.75 5.60
N TYR A 146 -5.65 -14.79 6.88
CA TYR A 146 -6.60 -14.66 7.99
C TYR A 146 -7.31 -13.30 7.94
N PHE A 147 -6.56 -12.21 7.76
CA PHE A 147 -7.11 -10.86 7.61
C PHE A 147 -8.07 -10.76 6.43
N LEU A 148 -7.63 -11.14 5.22
CA LEU A 148 -8.42 -11.01 3.99
C LEU A 148 -9.73 -11.79 4.05
N LYS A 149 -9.71 -13.01 4.58
CA LYS A 149 -10.92 -13.85 4.75
C LYS A 149 -11.99 -13.17 5.59
N THR A 150 -11.60 -12.29 6.51
CA THR A 150 -12.53 -11.55 7.37
C THR A 150 -12.95 -10.21 6.77
N VAL A 151 -12.01 -9.41 6.26
CA VAL A 151 -12.32 -8.03 5.89
C VAL A 151 -12.88 -7.87 4.47
N VAL A 152 -12.56 -8.78 3.55
CA VAL A 152 -13.04 -8.69 2.16
C VAL A 152 -14.57 -8.79 2.09
N PRO A 153 -15.24 -9.77 2.74
CA PRO A 153 -16.70 -9.80 2.78
C PRO A 153 -17.33 -8.52 3.34
N VAL A 154 -16.73 -7.94 4.38
CA VAL A 154 -17.22 -6.68 4.98
C VAL A 154 -17.09 -5.50 4.02
N ALA A 155 -16.01 -5.45 3.22
CA ALA A 155 -15.87 -4.43 2.19
C ALA A 155 -16.90 -4.58 1.07
N GLU A 156 -17.20 -5.82 0.68
CA GLU A 156 -18.24 -6.14 -0.31
C GLU A 156 -19.64 -5.73 0.17
N GLU A 157 -20.01 -6.09 1.41
CA GLU A 157 -21.27 -5.67 2.05
C GLU A 157 -21.39 -4.14 2.16
N ALA A 158 -20.28 -3.46 2.46
CA ALA A 158 -20.23 -2.00 2.54
C ALA A 158 -20.22 -1.31 1.17
N GLY A 159 -20.18 -2.06 0.06
CA GLY A 159 -20.10 -1.54 -1.31
C GLY A 159 -18.76 -0.86 -1.65
N GLY A 160 -17.72 -1.09 -0.85
CA GLY A 160 -16.40 -0.47 -0.98
C GLY A 160 -15.35 -1.38 -1.62
N LYS A 161 -14.23 -0.78 -2.03
CA LYS A 161 -13.08 -1.48 -2.62
C LYS A 161 -11.86 -1.44 -1.69
N LEU A 162 -11.20 -2.58 -1.48
CA LEU A 162 -9.90 -2.67 -0.82
C LEU A 162 -8.79 -2.65 -1.86
N ALA A 163 -7.76 -1.84 -1.63
CA ALA A 163 -6.64 -1.65 -2.53
C ALA A 163 -5.32 -1.95 -1.82
N LEU A 164 -4.92 -3.23 -1.81
CA LEU A 164 -3.69 -3.70 -1.18
C LEU A 164 -2.46 -3.18 -1.92
N HIS A 165 -1.56 -2.52 -1.20
CA HIS A 165 -0.27 -2.08 -1.73
C HIS A 165 0.78 -3.19 -1.59
N ALA A 166 1.66 -3.32 -2.59
CA ALA A 166 2.83 -4.20 -2.55
C ALA A 166 3.87 -3.76 -1.50
N ASP A 167 4.80 -4.62 -1.15
CA ASP A 167 5.88 -4.24 -0.24
C ASP A 167 6.86 -3.26 -0.93
N ASP A 168 7.10 -2.09 -0.33
CA ASP A 168 8.08 -1.09 -0.81
C ASP A 168 9.22 -0.88 0.20
N PRO A 169 10.40 -1.47 0.00
CA PRO A 169 10.88 -2.17 -1.20
C PRO A 169 10.34 -3.61 -1.33
N PRO A 170 10.27 -4.15 -2.57
CA PRO A 170 9.85 -5.53 -2.83
C PRO A 170 11.03 -6.51 -2.65
N ILE A 171 11.65 -6.53 -1.47
CA ILE A 171 12.75 -7.43 -1.11
C ILE A 171 12.58 -7.90 0.33
N SER A 172 13.03 -9.11 0.65
CA SER A 172 12.85 -9.76 1.95
C SER A 172 14.13 -10.49 2.35
N PRO A 173 14.41 -10.65 3.67
CA PRO A 173 13.73 -10.01 4.80
C PRO A 173 14.30 -8.60 5.05
N ILE A 174 13.62 -7.81 5.87
CA ILE A 174 14.16 -6.57 6.44
C ILE A 174 13.96 -6.64 7.95
N GLY A 175 14.97 -6.31 8.76
CA GLY A 175 14.80 -6.25 10.22
C GLY A 175 14.29 -7.56 10.85
N GLY A 176 14.66 -8.71 10.28
CA GLY A 176 14.15 -10.03 10.69
C GLY A 176 12.68 -10.33 10.35
N VAL A 177 11.99 -9.48 9.59
CA VAL A 177 10.59 -9.71 9.17
C VAL A 177 10.49 -9.89 7.66
N ALA A 178 9.73 -10.91 7.25
CA ALA A 178 9.46 -11.21 5.86
C ALA A 178 8.59 -10.15 5.17
N ARG A 179 8.86 -9.96 3.88
CA ARG A 179 8.10 -9.11 2.96
C ARG A 179 7.58 -9.97 1.81
N VAL A 180 6.32 -10.38 1.92
CA VAL A 180 5.73 -11.39 1.03
C VAL A 180 5.15 -10.82 -0.26
N LEU A 181 4.76 -9.54 -0.29
CA LEU A 181 4.09 -8.87 -1.41
C LEU A 181 5.11 -8.24 -2.37
N ARG A 182 6.07 -9.04 -2.83
CA ARG A 182 7.29 -8.60 -3.52
C ARG A 182 7.41 -9.01 -4.99
N SER A 183 6.36 -9.58 -5.57
CA SER A 183 6.33 -10.04 -6.97
C SER A 183 4.92 -9.93 -7.53
N HIS A 184 4.78 -10.01 -8.86
CA HIS A 184 3.45 -10.08 -9.49
C HIS A 184 2.69 -11.31 -8.98
N GLU A 185 3.36 -12.47 -8.92
CA GLU A 185 2.78 -13.72 -8.41
C GLU A 185 2.26 -13.58 -6.97
N ALA A 186 3.00 -12.91 -6.09
CA ALA A 186 2.54 -12.66 -4.73
C ALA A 186 1.27 -11.79 -4.72
N MET A 187 1.23 -10.74 -5.54
CA MET A 187 0.04 -9.90 -5.65
C MET A 187 -1.16 -10.68 -6.23
N HIS A 188 -0.91 -11.59 -7.19
CA HIS A 188 -1.93 -12.53 -7.67
C HIS A 188 -2.45 -13.42 -6.56
N ARG A 189 -1.55 -14.09 -5.82
CA ARG A 189 -1.91 -14.93 -4.67
C ARG A 189 -2.76 -14.16 -3.68
N ALA A 190 -2.37 -12.95 -3.30
CA ALA A 190 -3.12 -12.12 -2.36
C ALA A 190 -4.56 -11.82 -2.84
N THR A 191 -4.73 -11.43 -4.10
CA THR A 191 -6.08 -11.19 -4.67
C THR A 191 -6.91 -12.47 -4.85
N ALA A 192 -6.26 -13.63 -4.93
CA ALA A 192 -6.92 -14.93 -5.11
C ALA A 192 -7.35 -15.58 -3.79
N ILE A 193 -6.82 -15.15 -2.63
CA ILE A 193 -7.20 -15.70 -1.31
C ILE A 193 -8.70 -15.55 -1.06
N VAL A 194 -9.27 -14.40 -1.41
CA VAL A 194 -10.72 -14.18 -1.46
C VAL A 194 -11.06 -13.59 -2.83
N PRO A 195 -11.61 -14.39 -3.76
CA PRO A 195 -11.98 -13.92 -5.09
C PRO A 195 -13.25 -13.07 -5.02
N SER A 196 -13.08 -11.78 -4.75
CA SER A 196 -14.16 -10.77 -4.71
C SER A 196 -13.75 -9.54 -5.51
N ASP A 197 -14.73 -8.84 -6.09
CA ASP A 197 -14.48 -7.56 -6.74
C ASP A 197 -14.10 -6.45 -5.76
N SER A 198 -14.33 -6.65 -4.47
CA SER A 198 -13.85 -5.74 -3.43
C SER A 198 -12.41 -6.01 -3.01
N ASN A 199 -11.79 -7.12 -3.43
CA ASN A 199 -10.39 -7.44 -3.16
C ASN A 199 -9.49 -7.12 -4.37
N GLY A 200 -8.79 -5.99 -4.33
CA GLY A 200 -7.89 -5.57 -5.39
C GLY A 200 -6.63 -4.91 -4.88
N VAL A 201 -5.91 -4.25 -5.77
CA VAL A 201 -4.56 -3.73 -5.54
C VAL A 201 -4.49 -2.21 -5.69
N THR A 202 -3.61 -1.63 -4.89
CA THR A 202 -2.98 -0.36 -5.24
C THR A 202 -1.78 -0.67 -6.14
N LEU A 203 -1.93 -0.43 -7.45
CA LEU A 203 -0.85 -0.63 -8.41
C LEU A 203 0.11 0.56 -8.34
N CYS A 204 1.14 0.43 -7.52
CA CYS A 204 2.19 1.44 -7.40
C CYS A 204 3.26 1.19 -8.47
N THR A 205 3.29 2.02 -9.50
CA THR A 205 4.17 1.82 -10.66
C THR A 205 5.65 1.85 -10.26
N GLY A 206 6.02 2.60 -9.23
CA GLY A 206 7.40 2.62 -8.76
C GLY A 206 7.78 1.45 -7.84
N THR A 207 6.83 0.85 -7.11
CA THR A 207 7.09 -0.37 -6.33
C THR A 207 7.16 -1.59 -7.24
N PHE A 208 6.16 -1.74 -8.12
CA PHE A 208 6.18 -2.78 -9.15
C PHE A 208 7.36 -2.59 -10.12
N GLY A 209 7.71 -1.35 -10.45
CA GLY A 209 8.90 -1.05 -11.24
C GLY A 209 10.22 -1.41 -10.57
N ALA A 210 10.26 -1.56 -9.25
CA ALA A 210 11.43 -2.04 -8.52
C ALA A 210 11.47 -3.57 -8.40
N MET A 211 10.43 -4.28 -8.83
CA MET A 211 10.41 -5.75 -8.97
C MET A 211 11.15 -6.17 -10.26
N PRO A 212 11.62 -7.42 -10.38
CA PRO A 212 12.25 -7.90 -11.60
C PRO A 212 11.27 -8.00 -12.79
N GLU A 213 9.96 -8.12 -12.55
CA GLU A 213 8.94 -8.21 -13.60
C GLU A 213 8.56 -6.85 -14.22
N ASP A 214 8.06 -6.87 -15.47
CA ASP A 214 7.63 -5.66 -16.17
C ASP A 214 6.26 -5.17 -15.65
N VAL A 215 6.26 -4.03 -14.95
CA VAL A 215 5.05 -3.36 -14.46
C VAL A 215 3.94 -3.17 -15.51
N CYS A 216 4.26 -3.05 -16.80
CA CYS A 216 3.24 -2.99 -17.86
C CYS A 216 2.39 -4.26 -17.93
N ASP A 217 2.99 -5.42 -17.62
CA ASP A 217 2.28 -6.69 -17.60
C ASP A 217 1.36 -6.79 -16.39
N ALA A 218 1.78 -6.30 -15.21
CA ALA A 218 0.89 -6.15 -14.07
C ALA A 218 -0.29 -5.20 -14.37
N ILE A 219 -0.04 -4.07 -15.04
CA ILE A 219 -1.12 -3.14 -15.43
C ILE A 219 -2.13 -3.84 -16.35
N ARG A 220 -1.67 -4.59 -17.35
CA ARG A 220 -2.55 -5.30 -18.28
C ARG A 220 -3.32 -6.42 -17.59
N ASP A 221 -2.66 -7.21 -16.75
CA ASP A 221 -3.29 -8.33 -16.06
C ASP A 221 -4.33 -7.86 -15.03
N PHE A 222 -3.90 -7.09 -14.03
CA PHE A 222 -4.80 -6.61 -12.98
C PHE A 222 -5.88 -5.68 -13.57
N GLY A 223 -5.57 -4.93 -14.62
CA GLY A 223 -6.53 -4.11 -15.36
C GLY A 223 -7.61 -4.94 -16.04
N ARG A 224 -7.25 -5.99 -16.79
CA ARG A 224 -8.22 -6.89 -17.45
C ARG A 224 -9.11 -7.63 -16.45
N ARG A 225 -8.59 -7.92 -15.25
CA ARG A 225 -9.31 -8.59 -14.17
C ARG A 225 -10.14 -7.62 -13.30
N GLY A 226 -10.12 -6.31 -13.59
CA GLY A 226 -10.83 -5.30 -12.80
C GLY A 226 -10.33 -5.16 -11.37
N LYS A 227 -9.06 -5.50 -11.10
CA LYS A 227 -8.47 -5.53 -9.75
C LYS A 227 -7.64 -4.30 -9.39
N ILE A 228 -7.44 -3.35 -10.32
CA ILE A 228 -6.77 -2.09 -10.00
C ILE A 228 -7.80 -1.13 -9.39
N HIS A 229 -7.74 -0.93 -8.07
CA HIS A 229 -8.65 -0.04 -7.35
C HIS A 229 -8.03 1.33 -7.06
N HIS A 230 -6.70 1.41 -7.11
CA HIS A 230 -5.93 2.62 -6.85
C HIS A 230 -4.58 2.53 -7.58
N ILE A 231 -4.01 3.67 -7.98
CA ILE A 231 -2.72 3.73 -8.68
C ILE A 231 -1.86 4.80 -8.00
N HIS A 232 -0.66 4.40 -7.56
CA HIS A 232 0.40 5.37 -7.29
C HIS A 232 1.26 5.49 -8.54
N PHE A 233 1.13 6.62 -9.24
CA PHE A 233 1.85 6.86 -10.47
C PHE A 233 3.15 7.62 -10.20
N ARG A 234 4.23 6.86 -9.96
CA ARG A 234 5.59 7.38 -9.73
C ARG A 234 6.62 6.55 -10.50
N ASN A 235 7.86 7.01 -10.56
CA ASN A 235 8.91 6.34 -11.33
C ASN A 235 10.20 6.21 -10.51
N VAL A 236 10.94 5.15 -10.80
CA VAL A 236 12.19 4.79 -10.15
C VAL A 236 13.26 4.52 -11.21
N THR A 237 14.53 4.57 -10.81
CA THR A 237 15.64 4.01 -11.59
C THR A 237 16.27 2.88 -10.78
N GLY A 238 16.52 1.76 -11.44
CA GLY A 238 17.04 0.54 -10.80
C GLY A 238 15.94 -0.31 -10.19
N ALA A 239 16.29 -1.52 -9.77
CA ALA A 239 15.39 -2.48 -9.13
C ALA A 239 16.04 -2.99 -7.84
N VAL A 240 15.29 -3.69 -6.99
CA VAL A 240 15.91 -4.34 -5.83
C VAL A 240 17.11 -5.20 -6.29
N PRO A 241 18.26 -5.17 -5.58
CA PRO A 241 18.46 -4.65 -4.23
C PRO A 241 18.72 -3.12 -4.11
N ARG A 242 18.86 -2.37 -5.21
CA ARG A 242 19.15 -0.92 -5.17
C ARG A 242 18.35 -0.12 -6.19
N PHE A 243 17.58 0.87 -5.71
CA PHE A 243 16.85 1.78 -6.59
C PHE A 243 16.74 3.19 -6.01
N ALA A 244 16.44 4.15 -6.87
CA ALA A 244 16.15 5.52 -6.48
C ALA A 244 14.82 6.00 -7.07
N GLU A 245 14.07 6.81 -6.31
CA GLU A 245 12.98 7.62 -6.87
C GLU A 245 13.53 8.60 -7.90
N THR A 246 12.74 8.88 -8.93
CA THR A 246 13.10 9.85 -9.97
C THR A 246 11.88 10.62 -10.43
N PHE A 247 12.08 11.66 -11.23
CA PHE A 247 10.94 12.28 -11.89
C PHE A 247 10.24 11.28 -12.81
N VAL A 248 8.93 11.45 -12.96
CA VAL A 248 8.06 10.53 -13.72
C VAL A 248 8.57 10.28 -15.15
N GLY A 249 9.24 11.24 -15.77
CA GLY A 249 9.79 11.12 -17.12
C GLY A 249 11.24 10.62 -17.22
N GLU A 250 11.90 10.28 -16.11
CA GLU A 250 13.32 9.92 -16.06
C GLU A 250 13.58 8.46 -15.73
N GLY A 251 12.74 7.86 -14.89
CA GLY A 251 12.92 6.49 -14.46
C GLY A 251 12.65 5.44 -15.54
N HIS A 252 12.99 4.18 -15.24
CA HIS A 252 12.93 3.09 -16.21
C HIS A 252 11.52 2.54 -16.44
N VAL A 253 10.52 2.93 -15.62
CA VAL A 253 9.13 2.55 -15.84
C VAL A 253 8.58 3.27 -17.07
N ALA A 254 8.60 2.58 -18.21
CA ALA A 254 8.29 3.13 -19.52
C ALA A 254 6.79 3.04 -19.91
N CYS A 255 5.87 3.07 -18.95
CA CYS A 255 4.42 2.96 -19.22
C CYS A 255 3.95 3.99 -20.28
N TRP A 256 4.49 5.20 -20.27
CA TRP A 256 4.17 6.26 -21.23
C TRP A 256 4.58 5.95 -22.68
N ARG A 257 5.65 5.19 -22.88
CA ARG A 257 6.18 4.86 -24.23
C ARG A 257 5.54 3.62 -24.83
N ARG A 258 5.01 2.72 -23.98
CA ARG A 258 4.41 1.45 -24.40
C ARG A 258 2.88 1.46 -24.44
N CYS A 259 2.24 2.49 -23.90
CA CYS A 259 0.78 2.67 -23.90
C CYS A 259 0.23 3.56 -25.04
N GLY A 260 0.99 3.84 -26.12
CA GLY A 260 0.47 4.54 -27.31
C GLY A 260 1.12 4.03 -28.60
N PRO A 261 0.31 3.69 -29.64
CA PRO A 261 -0.35 4.74 -30.45
C PRO A 261 -1.89 4.80 -30.42
N SER A 262 -2.61 3.97 -29.68
CA SER A 262 -4.08 3.87 -29.81
C SER A 262 -4.92 4.82 -28.93
N LEU A 263 -4.31 5.77 -28.23
CA LEU A 263 -5.01 6.80 -27.45
C LEU A 263 -4.62 8.20 -27.94
N ARG A 264 -4.88 8.49 -29.22
CA ARG A 264 -4.97 9.90 -29.67
C ARG A 264 -6.39 10.41 -29.35
N PRO A 265 -6.52 11.62 -28.77
CA PRO A 265 -7.82 12.24 -28.63
C PRO A 265 -8.40 12.49 -30.03
N VAL A 266 -9.66 12.12 -30.22
CA VAL A 266 -10.52 12.69 -31.27
C VAL A 266 -11.09 13.99 -30.73
#